data_AF-A0AAD4L6P3-F1
#
_entry.id   AF-A0AAD4L6P3-F1
#
_cell.length_a   1.000
_cell.length_b   1.000
_cell.length_c   1.000
_cell.angle_alpha   90.00
_cell.angle_beta   90.00
_cell.angle_gamma   90.00
#
_symmetry.space_group_name_H-M   'P 1'
#
loop_
_entity.id
_entity.type
_entity.pdbx_description
1 polymer ?
#
loop_
_entity_poly.entity_id
_entity_poly.type
_entity_poly.pdbx_seq_one_letter_code
_entity_poly.pdbx_strand_id
1 'polypeptide(L)'
;MEHRQIISNLPSMGSTQIAESQGSQSQPISVGVTVIRARNIPHIKTTFGRKRELFVTIAYGATTKKTKKQTEKRTKTVHIDGQTAVWDQRLDPFFVQPSSQLTLCLYAKRLTQRDILIGIHQMVIPNESESNISVTLGDGTRQAGQSTPPVTLDLTITVSANGTSLNNLPEIPTKGDDTLTEEVPSKPTKATASDSGGPDRSSALDYPLSPPDHIPAQSSSLMPQDQGETSIVEKARIDLVRADEVEKSIDRSKTWEGVVGKIKWVMDTLSPVAQLHPIAQMAHKVLSVIPEELSKQYQRDDNVRTLLKSMHDAFDFANHEDTLKSMKPKSRQADILTLMLRNVCICSDFIQSYINDSQFCTYSSPI
;
A
#
# COMPACT_ATOMS: atom_id res chain seq x y z
N MET A 1 -7.08 -55.67 -46.59
CA MET A 1 -7.19 -55.83 -45.12
C MET A 1 -7.81 -54.56 -44.58
N GLU A 2 -8.99 -54.73 -43.98
CA GLU A 2 -9.96 -53.69 -43.64
C GLU A 2 -9.51 -52.87 -42.43
N HIS A 3 -9.57 -51.53 -42.52
CA HIS A 3 -9.53 -50.64 -41.37
C HIS A 3 -10.96 -50.15 -41.09
N ARG A 4 -11.62 -50.78 -40.11
CA ARG A 4 -12.95 -50.36 -39.63
C ARG A 4 -12.83 -49.12 -38.75
N GLN A 5 -13.63 -48.11 -39.09
CA GLN A 5 -13.97 -46.96 -38.25
C GLN A 5 -14.77 -47.40 -37.02
N ILE A 6 -14.44 -46.86 -35.86
CA ILE A 6 -15.30 -46.88 -34.66
C ILE A 6 -15.71 -45.43 -34.41
N ILE A 7 -16.95 -45.12 -34.75
CA ILE A 7 -17.66 -43.90 -34.36
C ILE A 7 -18.42 -44.24 -33.08
N SER A 8 -18.03 -43.66 -31.95
CA SER A 8 -18.79 -43.73 -30.70
C SER A 8 -19.66 -42.47 -30.56
N ASN A 9 -20.96 -42.72 -30.38
CA ASN A 9 -22.02 -41.72 -30.20
C ASN A 9 -21.83 -40.93 -28.90
N LEU A 10 -21.79 -39.59 -29.00
CA LEU A 10 -21.97 -38.69 -27.87
C LEU A 10 -23.47 -38.45 -27.62
N PRO A 11 -23.96 -38.51 -26.36
CA PRO A 11 -25.34 -38.11 -26.06
C PRO A 11 -25.52 -36.60 -26.17
N SER A 12 -26.55 -36.20 -26.91
CA SER A 12 -27.04 -34.84 -27.05
C SER A 12 -27.41 -34.25 -25.67
N MET A 13 -26.65 -33.26 -25.21
CA MET A 13 -27.01 -32.48 -24.02
C MET A 13 -28.16 -31.55 -24.36
N GLY A 14 -29.31 -31.79 -23.73
CA GLY A 14 -30.46 -30.90 -23.77
C GLY A 14 -30.09 -29.50 -23.22
N SER A 15 -30.29 -28.49 -24.04
CA SER A 15 -30.17 -27.08 -23.68
C SER A 15 -31.14 -26.75 -22.54
N THR A 16 -30.62 -26.65 -21.32
CA THR A 16 -31.36 -26.10 -20.19
C THR A 16 -31.43 -24.59 -20.40
N GLN A 17 -32.59 -24.08 -20.84
CA GLN A 17 -32.87 -22.66 -20.87
C GLN A 17 -32.88 -22.13 -19.43
N ILE A 18 -31.80 -21.47 -19.02
CA ILE A 18 -31.76 -20.69 -17.80
C ILE A 18 -32.56 -19.41 -18.08
N ALA A 19 -33.76 -19.33 -17.51
CA ALA A 19 -34.56 -18.12 -17.55
C ALA A 19 -33.78 -17.00 -16.85
N GLU A 20 -33.41 -15.96 -17.61
CA GLU A 20 -32.88 -14.70 -17.08
C GLU A 20 -33.98 -14.02 -16.26
N SER A 21 -34.02 -14.34 -14.96
CA SER A 21 -34.82 -13.63 -13.97
C SER A 21 -34.45 -12.15 -13.99
N GLN A 22 -35.40 -11.31 -14.40
CA GLN A 22 -35.24 -9.85 -14.42
C GLN A 22 -34.70 -9.33 -13.08
N GLY A 23 -33.59 -8.60 -13.17
CA GLY A 23 -32.72 -8.26 -12.05
C GLY A 23 -33.39 -7.34 -11.04
N SER A 24 -33.90 -7.92 -9.96
CA SER A 24 -34.19 -7.18 -8.73
C SER A 24 -32.86 -6.69 -8.16
N GLN A 25 -32.64 -5.37 -8.24
CA GLN A 25 -31.44 -4.72 -7.72
C GLN A 25 -31.41 -4.90 -6.20
N SER A 26 -30.58 -5.83 -5.71
CA SER A 26 -30.43 -6.07 -4.28
C SER A 26 -29.88 -4.82 -3.59
N GLN A 27 -30.50 -4.43 -2.48
CA GLN A 27 -30.00 -3.34 -1.66
C GLN A 27 -28.66 -3.74 -1.03
N PRO A 28 -27.69 -2.81 -0.91
CA PRO A 28 -26.45 -3.06 -0.19
C PRO A 28 -26.72 -3.42 1.28
N ILE A 29 -25.99 -4.40 1.79
CA ILE A 29 -26.00 -4.80 3.20
C ILE A 29 -24.80 -4.19 3.92
N SER A 30 -24.96 -3.90 5.21
CA SER A 30 -23.86 -3.49 6.08
C SER A 30 -23.22 -4.73 6.70
N VAL A 31 -21.90 -4.85 6.56
CA VAL A 31 -21.11 -5.96 7.09
C VAL A 31 -20.11 -5.41 8.08
N GLY A 32 -20.19 -5.87 9.32
CA GLY A 32 -19.19 -5.67 10.36
C GLY A 32 -18.36 -6.95 10.54
N VAL A 33 -17.05 -6.81 10.74
CA VAL A 33 -16.16 -7.95 11.00
C VAL A 33 -15.31 -7.68 12.22
N THR A 34 -15.28 -8.64 13.13
CA THR A 34 -14.36 -8.69 14.26
C THR A 34 -13.37 -9.83 14.04
N VAL A 35 -12.09 -9.50 13.95
CA VAL A 35 -11.01 -10.48 13.84
C VAL A 35 -10.58 -10.86 15.25
N ILE A 36 -10.78 -12.11 15.63
CA ILE A 36 -10.51 -12.59 16.99
C ILE A 36 -9.05 -13.03 17.07
N ARG A 37 -8.68 -14.10 16.35
CA ARG A 37 -7.34 -14.69 16.40
C ARG A 37 -7.02 -15.56 15.19
N ALA A 38 -5.73 -15.83 14.98
CA ALA A 38 -5.24 -16.85 14.07
C ALA A 38 -4.47 -17.93 14.84
N ARG A 39 -4.57 -19.18 14.42
CA ARG A 39 -3.89 -20.34 15.05
C ARG A 39 -3.13 -21.16 14.02
N ASN A 40 -2.23 -22.02 14.50
CA ASN A 40 -1.34 -22.88 13.71
C ASN A 40 -0.47 -22.06 12.74
N ILE A 41 -0.06 -20.87 13.14
CA ILE A 41 0.75 -19.99 12.30
C ILE A 41 2.13 -20.63 12.12
N PRO A 42 2.62 -20.81 10.88
CA PRO A 42 3.90 -21.44 10.64
C PRO A 42 5.03 -20.63 11.28
N HIS A 43 6.11 -21.33 11.65
CA HIS A 43 7.28 -20.67 12.20
C HIS A 43 8.01 -19.85 11.12
N ILE A 44 7.67 -18.57 11.03
CA ILE A 44 8.26 -17.64 10.08
C ILE A 44 9.59 -17.17 10.65
N LYS A 45 10.71 -17.60 10.03
CA LYS A 45 12.05 -17.20 10.47
C LYS A 45 12.16 -15.68 10.59
N THR A 46 12.60 -15.24 11.75
CA THR A 46 12.79 -13.82 12.06
C THR A 46 14.25 -13.48 11.80
N THR A 47 14.50 -12.45 11.00
CA THR A 47 15.84 -11.87 10.93
C THR A 47 16.13 -11.23 12.28
N PHE A 48 17.24 -11.59 12.92
CA PHE A 48 17.71 -10.99 14.19
C PHE A 48 16.83 -11.25 15.43
N GLY A 49 16.12 -12.38 15.50
CA GLY A 49 15.40 -12.81 16.71
C GLY A 49 14.22 -11.92 17.13
N ARG A 50 13.83 -10.92 16.33
CA ARG A 50 12.67 -10.07 16.62
C ARG A 50 11.38 -10.81 16.33
N LYS A 51 10.42 -10.80 17.27
CA LYS A 51 9.09 -11.38 17.04
C LYS A 51 8.44 -10.76 15.79
N ARG A 52 7.79 -11.60 14.97
CA ARG A 52 7.06 -11.13 13.77
C ARG A 52 5.77 -10.46 14.20
N GLU A 53 5.45 -9.37 13.51
CA GLU A 53 4.15 -8.72 13.57
C GLU A 53 3.26 -9.27 12.46
N LEU A 54 2.00 -9.54 12.77
CA LEU A 54 0.98 -10.00 11.83
C LEU A 54 -0.17 -9.01 11.73
N PHE A 55 -0.84 -9.02 10.59
CA PHE A 55 -2.10 -8.32 10.40
C PHE A 55 -2.99 -9.08 9.42
N VAL A 56 -4.28 -8.83 9.50
CA VAL A 56 -5.30 -9.41 8.61
C VAL A 56 -5.85 -8.30 7.73
N THR A 57 -6.08 -8.62 6.47
CA THR A 57 -6.82 -7.75 5.57
C THR A 57 -8.08 -8.42 5.04
N ILE A 58 -9.11 -7.60 4.86
CA ILE A 58 -10.42 -7.99 4.35
C ILE A 58 -10.68 -7.14 3.12
N ALA A 59 -10.64 -7.79 1.97
CA ALA A 59 -10.92 -7.13 0.71
C ALA A 59 -12.31 -7.49 0.20
N TYR A 60 -13.02 -6.49 -0.31
CA TYR A 60 -14.39 -6.59 -0.79
C TYR A 60 -14.62 -5.65 -1.99
N GLY A 61 -15.62 -5.98 -2.81
CA GLY A 61 -16.06 -5.15 -3.92
C GLY A 61 -16.42 -5.93 -5.16
N ALA A 62 -17.28 -5.34 -5.99
CA ALA A 62 -17.67 -5.90 -7.28
C ALA A 62 -16.56 -5.66 -8.31
N THR A 63 -16.16 -6.70 -9.05
CA THR A 63 -15.31 -6.57 -10.22
C THR A 63 -16.11 -5.93 -11.36
N THR A 64 -16.26 -4.61 -11.37
CA THR A 64 -16.83 -3.94 -12.55
C THR A 64 -15.75 -3.85 -13.62
N LYS A 65 -16.11 -4.17 -14.88
CA LYS A 65 -15.18 -4.32 -16.02
C LYS A 65 -14.35 -3.08 -16.35
N LYS A 66 -14.63 -1.91 -15.76
CA LYS A 66 -14.00 -0.62 -16.14
C LYS A 66 -13.10 0.01 -15.09
N THR A 67 -13.10 -0.44 -13.84
CA THR A 67 -12.18 0.09 -12.82
C THR A 67 -12.17 -0.84 -11.60
N LYS A 68 -11.09 -1.62 -11.45
CA LYS A 68 -10.92 -2.54 -10.33
C LYS A 68 -10.49 -1.78 -9.08
N LYS A 69 -11.38 -1.00 -8.49
CA LYS A 69 -11.15 -0.39 -7.17
C LYS A 69 -11.59 -1.40 -6.10
N GLN A 70 -10.69 -2.32 -5.78
CA GLN A 70 -10.86 -3.22 -4.64
C GLN A 70 -10.71 -2.39 -3.36
N THR A 71 -11.71 -2.45 -2.48
CA THR A 71 -11.62 -1.77 -1.18
C THR A 71 -11.12 -2.77 -0.15
N GLU A 72 -10.25 -2.32 0.74
CA GLU A 72 -9.58 -3.16 1.73
C GLU A 72 -9.69 -2.53 3.12
N LYS A 73 -9.98 -3.36 4.12
CA LYS A 73 -9.90 -3.02 5.55
C LYS A 73 -8.80 -3.84 6.19
N ARG A 74 -8.08 -3.26 7.16
CA ARG A 74 -6.88 -3.86 7.76
C ARG A 74 -6.93 -3.78 9.28
N THR A 75 -6.54 -4.86 9.96
CA THR A 75 -6.36 -4.86 11.41
C THR A 75 -5.03 -4.18 11.82
N LYS A 76 -4.92 -3.78 13.08
CA LYS A 76 -3.67 -3.40 13.71
C LYS A 76 -2.70 -4.57 13.68
N THR A 77 -1.42 -4.25 13.72
CA THR A 77 -0.36 -5.26 13.79
C THR A 77 -0.25 -5.82 15.20
N VAL A 78 -0.17 -7.14 15.33
CA VAL A 78 0.00 -7.83 16.62
C VAL A 78 1.19 -8.77 16.56
N HIS A 79 1.83 -9.01 17.72
CA HIS A 79 2.93 -9.96 17.81
C HIS A 79 2.42 -11.40 17.88
N ILE A 80 3.17 -12.34 17.31
CA ILE A 80 2.90 -13.77 17.47
C ILE A 80 3.33 -14.22 18.87
N ASP A 81 2.47 -15.01 19.52
CA ASP A 81 2.81 -15.79 20.70
C ASP A 81 2.66 -17.29 20.41
N GLY A 82 3.81 -17.99 20.34
CA GLY A 82 3.87 -19.36 19.86
C GLY A 82 3.39 -19.51 18.41
N GLN A 83 2.26 -20.18 18.21
CA GLN A 83 1.60 -20.35 16.91
C GLN A 83 0.27 -19.59 16.81
N THR A 84 0.05 -18.64 17.72
CA THR A 84 -1.21 -17.90 17.83
C THR A 84 -0.96 -16.40 17.74
N ALA A 85 -1.89 -15.67 17.13
CA ALA A 85 -1.94 -14.22 17.15
C ALA A 85 -3.37 -13.79 17.47
N VAL A 86 -3.54 -12.88 18.43
CA VAL A 86 -4.85 -12.43 18.93
C VAL A 86 -4.99 -10.94 18.62
N TRP A 87 -6.11 -10.56 18.01
CA TRP A 87 -6.44 -9.17 17.68
C TRP A 87 -7.59 -8.63 18.51
N ASP A 88 -8.64 -9.42 18.73
CA ASP A 88 -9.91 -8.98 19.31
C ASP A 88 -10.38 -7.62 18.78
N GLN A 89 -10.20 -7.42 17.47
CA GLN A 89 -10.36 -6.13 16.84
C GLN A 89 -11.58 -6.11 15.93
N ARG A 90 -12.50 -5.21 16.26
CA ARG A 90 -13.61 -4.83 15.38
C ARG A 90 -13.15 -3.84 14.31
N LEU A 91 -13.46 -4.13 13.06
CA LEU A 91 -13.24 -3.23 11.92
C LEU A 91 -14.48 -2.38 11.68
N ASP A 92 -14.29 -1.18 11.12
CA ASP A 92 -15.43 -0.33 10.75
C ASP A 92 -16.35 -1.07 9.78
N PRO A 93 -17.68 -1.00 9.97
CA PRO A 93 -18.64 -1.58 9.05
C PRO A 93 -18.46 -1.03 7.62
N PHE A 94 -18.77 -1.87 6.63
CA PHE A 94 -18.71 -1.52 5.21
C PHE A 94 -19.92 -2.05 4.46
N PHE A 95 -20.26 -1.41 3.33
CA PHE A 95 -21.44 -1.75 2.53
C PHE A 95 -21.06 -2.56 1.30
N VAL A 96 -21.75 -3.68 1.08
CA VAL A 96 -21.50 -4.61 -0.02
C VAL A 96 -22.81 -5.16 -0.58
N GLN A 97 -22.77 -5.65 -1.81
CA GLN A 97 -23.90 -6.39 -2.37
C GLN A 97 -24.01 -7.76 -1.68
N PRO A 98 -25.21 -8.29 -1.38
CA PRO A 98 -25.38 -9.58 -0.71
C PRO A 98 -24.64 -10.75 -1.37
N SER A 99 -24.47 -10.72 -2.69
CA SER A 99 -23.74 -11.73 -3.46
C SER A 99 -22.23 -11.51 -3.54
N SER A 100 -21.69 -10.49 -2.85
CA SER A 100 -20.26 -10.20 -2.87
C SER A 100 -19.47 -11.26 -2.13
N GLN A 101 -18.27 -11.55 -2.64
CA GLN A 101 -17.30 -12.39 -1.95
C GLN A 101 -16.38 -11.52 -1.10
N LEU A 102 -16.02 -12.05 0.07
CA LEU A 102 -14.98 -11.50 0.93
C LEU A 102 -13.70 -12.29 0.70
N THR A 103 -12.58 -11.58 0.55
CA THR A 103 -11.25 -12.17 0.56
C THR A 103 -10.54 -11.82 1.86
N LEU A 104 -10.19 -12.84 2.63
CA LEU A 104 -9.46 -12.74 3.88
C LEU A 104 -8.01 -13.12 3.63
N CYS A 105 -7.08 -12.23 3.99
CA CYS A 105 -5.65 -12.47 3.86
C CYS A 105 -4.95 -12.27 5.20
N LEU A 106 -4.10 -13.22 5.58
CA LEU A 106 -3.22 -13.09 6.74
C LEU A 106 -1.80 -12.79 6.27
N TYR A 107 -1.19 -11.73 6.80
CA TYR A 107 0.13 -11.27 6.41
C TYR A 107 1.10 -11.23 7.59
N ALA A 108 2.36 -11.56 7.31
CA ALA A 108 3.49 -11.24 8.17
C ALA A 108 4.16 -9.96 7.71
N LYS A 109 4.21 -8.96 8.59
CA LYS A 109 4.83 -7.68 8.30
C LYS A 109 6.34 -7.83 8.15
N ARG A 110 6.89 -7.23 7.09
CA ARG A 110 8.33 -7.06 6.92
C ARG A 110 8.65 -5.57 7.04
N LEU A 111 9.77 -5.27 7.71
CA LEU A 111 10.21 -3.88 7.88
C LEU A 111 10.69 -3.26 6.57
N THR A 112 11.22 -4.09 5.68
CA THR A 112 12.04 -3.63 4.55
C THR A 112 11.68 -4.32 3.23
N GLN A 113 10.72 -5.23 3.23
CA GLN A 113 10.32 -5.99 2.05
C GLN A 113 8.80 -6.05 1.99
N ARG A 114 8.26 -6.56 0.87
CA ARG A 114 6.84 -6.87 0.77
C ARG A 114 6.43 -7.82 1.90
N ASP A 115 5.27 -7.54 2.48
CA ASP A 115 4.68 -8.39 3.50
C ASP A 115 4.49 -9.81 2.95
N ILE A 116 4.68 -10.81 3.82
CA ILE A 116 4.55 -12.21 3.43
C ILE A 116 3.09 -12.58 3.55
N LEU A 117 2.46 -13.00 2.45
CA LEU A 117 1.16 -13.65 2.51
C LEU A 117 1.31 -15.03 3.16
N ILE A 118 0.75 -15.21 4.35
CA ILE A 118 0.74 -16.49 5.06
C ILE A 118 -0.37 -17.37 4.49
N GLY A 119 -1.55 -16.80 4.30
CA GLY A 119 -2.68 -17.54 3.76
C GLY A 119 -3.83 -16.65 3.31
N ILE A 120 -4.66 -17.23 2.44
CA ILE A 120 -5.80 -16.56 1.82
C ILE A 120 -7.04 -17.45 1.89
N HIS A 121 -8.20 -16.84 2.14
CA HIS A 121 -9.49 -17.52 2.09
C HIS A 121 -10.52 -16.63 1.39
N GLN A 122 -11.31 -17.21 0.51
CA GLN A 122 -12.43 -16.53 -0.14
C GLN A 122 -13.73 -17.15 0.36
N MET A 123 -14.67 -16.33 0.79
CA MET A 123 -15.97 -16.78 1.28
C MET A 123 -17.11 -15.88 0.79
N VAL A 124 -18.30 -16.44 0.73
CA VAL A 124 -19.54 -15.68 0.54
C VAL A 124 -19.98 -15.14 1.90
N ILE A 125 -20.57 -13.94 1.91
CA ILE A 125 -21.10 -13.34 3.13
C ILE A 125 -22.22 -14.25 3.68
N PRO A 126 -22.17 -14.65 4.96
CA PRO A 126 -23.23 -15.46 5.55
C PRO A 126 -24.55 -14.69 5.55
N ASN A 127 -25.66 -15.39 5.34
CA ASN A 127 -27.00 -14.78 5.36
C ASN A 127 -27.50 -14.49 6.79
N GLU A 128 -26.84 -15.05 7.81
CA GLU A 128 -27.19 -14.88 9.21
C GLU A 128 -26.71 -13.54 9.76
N SER A 129 -27.45 -12.98 10.72
CA SER A 129 -27.17 -11.65 11.29
C SER A 129 -25.87 -11.59 12.10
N GLU A 130 -25.48 -12.70 12.71
CA GLU A 130 -24.22 -12.83 13.43
C GLU A 130 -23.73 -14.28 13.38
N SER A 131 -22.49 -14.49 12.91
CA SER A 131 -21.89 -15.82 12.84
C SER A 131 -20.45 -15.78 13.34
N ASN A 132 -20.14 -16.67 14.29
CA ASN A 132 -18.77 -16.98 14.68
C ASN A 132 -18.21 -18.04 13.72
N ILE A 133 -17.19 -17.67 12.97
CA ILE A 133 -16.66 -18.48 11.88
C ILE A 133 -15.18 -18.75 12.13
N SER A 134 -14.78 -20.01 11.98
CA SER A 134 -13.38 -20.41 11.90
C SER A 134 -13.08 -20.82 10.46
N VAL A 135 -12.30 -20.02 9.74
CA VAL A 135 -11.93 -20.31 8.36
C VAL A 135 -10.53 -20.90 8.28
N THR A 136 -10.35 -21.89 7.40
CA THR A 136 -9.04 -22.44 7.08
C THR A 136 -8.43 -21.63 5.93
N LEU A 137 -7.27 -21.02 6.16
CA LEU A 137 -6.57 -20.26 5.14
C LEU A 137 -5.79 -21.21 4.22
N GLY A 138 -5.97 -21.03 2.91
CA GLY A 138 -5.17 -21.73 1.91
C GLY A 138 -3.73 -21.18 1.90
N ASP A 139 -2.75 -22.08 1.82
CA ASP A 139 -1.34 -21.72 1.69
C ASP A 139 -1.14 -20.91 0.40
N GLY A 140 -0.79 -19.63 0.55
CA GLY A 140 -0.52 -18.74 -0.58
C GLY A 140 0.76 -19.09 -1.36
N THR A 141 1.58 -20.00 -0.84
CA THR A 141 2.94 -20.27 -1.32
C THR A 141 3.24 -21.71 -1.71
N ARG A 142 2.25 -22.62 -1.61
CA ARG A 142 2.31 -24.09 -1.89
C ARG A 142 3.69 -24.59 -2.34
N GLN A 143 4.56 -24.90 -1.39
CA GLN A 143 5.60 -25.90 -1.62
C GLN A 143 5.07 -27.25 -1.13
N ALA A 144 4.75 -28.14 -2.07
CA ALA A 144 4.29 -29.48 -1.78
C ALA A 144 5.39 -30.27 -1.05
N GLY A 145 5.17 -30.66 0.21
CA GLY A 145 6.07 -31.57 0.92
C GLY A 145 6.11 -31.46 2.45
N GLN A 146 5.62 -30.38 3.05
CA GLN A 146 5.59 -30.24 4.51
C GLN A 146 4.17 -30.37 5.06
N SER A 147 3.94 -31.41 5.86
CA SER A 147 2.69 -31.63 6.61
C SER A 147 2.67 -30.68 7.82
N THR A 148 2.34 -29.42 7.56
CA THR A 148 2.02 -28.46 8.63
C THR A 148 0.50 -28.40 8.81
N PRO A 149 0.00 -28.32 10.06
CA PRO A 149 -1.42 -28.12 10.29
C PRO A 149 -1.85 -26.82 9.62
N PRO A 150 -3.06 -26.78 9.02
CA PRO A 150 -3.47 -25.61 8.26
C PRO A 150 -3.74 -24.43 9.20
N VAL A 151 -3.39 -23.23 8.71
CA VAL A 151 -3.62 -21.98 9.43
C VAL A 151 -5.12 -21.71 9.51
N THR A 152 -5.61 -21.42 10.71
CA THR A 152 -7.03 -21.11 10.96
C THR A 152 -7.18 -19.66 11.43
N LEU A 153 -8.25 -19.01 11.01
CA LEU A 153 -8.60 -17.65 11.40
C LEU A 153 -10.01 -17.64 11.98
N ASP A 154 -10.12 -17.24 13.25
CA ASP A 154 -11.38 -17.07 13.97
C ASP A 154 -11.86 -15.62 13.85
N LEU A 155 -13.11 -15.44 13.45
CA LEU A 155 -13.72 -14.13 13.26
C LEU A 155 -15.24 -14.16 13.51
N THR A 156 -15.80 -13.01 13.88
CA THR A 156 -17.25 -12.79 13.98
C THR A 156 -17.68 -11.88 12.85
N ILE A 157 -18.68 -12.28 12.08
CA ILE A 157 -19.30 -11.45 11.04
C ILE A 157 -20.69 -11.06 11.50
N THR A 158 -20.98 -9.77 11.49
CA THR A 158 -22.32 -9.24 11.72
C THR A 158 -22.86 -8.66 10.41
N VAL A 159 -24.05 -9.10 10.00
CA VAL A 159 -24.72 -8.62 8.79
C VAL A 159 -26.01 -7.91 9.15
N SER A 160 -26.18 -6.69 8.67
CA SER A 160 -27.39 -5.90 8.86
C SER A 160 -27.97 -5.50 7.51
N ALA A 161 -29.23 -5.86 7.28
CA ALA A 161 -30.01 -5.40 6.14
C ALA A 161 -30.33 -3.91 6.35
N ASN A 162 -29.86 -3.08 5.43
CA ASN A 162 -29.94 -1.64 5.59
C ASN A 162 -31.42 -1.18 5.54
N GLY A 163 -31.88 -0.49 6.59
CA GLY A 163 -33.23 0.08 6.66
C GLY A 163 -33.56 0.73 8.01
N THR A 164 -32.89 0.35 9.09
CA THR A 164 -33.03 1.03 10.39
C THR A 164 -31.67 1.49 10.89
N SER A 165 -31.59 2.78 11.18
CA SER A 165 -30.41 3.52 11.64
C SER A 165 -29.59 2.74 12.68
N LEU A 166 -28.28 2.64 12.45
CA LEU A 166 -27.29 1.89 13.24
C LEU A 166 -27.00 2.52 14.63
N ASN A 167 -27.83 3.45 15.09
CA ASN A 167 -27.62 4.23 16.32
C ASN A 167 -27.96 3.46 17.61
N ASN A 168 -28.51 2.24 17.54
CA ASN A 168 -29.01 1.51 18.70
C ASN A 168 -28.32 0.14 18.93
N LEU A 169 -27.05 -0.02 18.54
CA LEU A 169 -26.33 -1.26 18.86
C LEU A 169 -25.96 -1.28 20.36
N PRO A 170 -26.23 -2.37 21.10
CA PRO A 170 -25.89 -2.46 22.52
C PRO A 170 -24.38 -2.31 22.73
N GLU A 171 -23.97 -1.33 23.54
CA GLU A 171 -22.60 -1.28 24.07
C GLU A 171 -22.32 -2.56 24.85
N ILE A 172 -21.26 -3.27 24.46
CA ILE A 172 -20.74 -4.38 25.26
C ILE A 172 -20.25 -3.79 26.59
N PRO A 173 -20.60 -4.35 27.76
CA PRO A 173 -20.14 -3.84 29.04
C PRO A 173 -18.62 -3.92 29.08
N THR A 174 -17.96 -2.76 29.06
CA THR A 174 -16.54 -2.66 29.37
C THR A 174 -16.40 -3.00 30.85
N LYS A 175 -15.88 -4.20 31.11
CA LYS A 175 -15.69 -4.77 32.44
C LYS A 175 -14.83 -3.80 33.28
N GLY A 176 -15.39 -3.40 34.43
CA GLY A 176 -14.83 -2.37 35.29
C GLY A 176 -13.47 -2.71 35.89
N ASP A 177 -12.72 -1.64 36.14
CA ASP A 177 -11.48 -1.60 36.90
C ASP A 177 -11.70 -2.13 38.33
N ASP A 178 -11.06 -3.26 38.63
CA ASP A 178 -10.80 -3.65 40.02
C ASP A 178 -9.51 -2.96 40.49
N THR A 179 -9.72 -2.07 41.46
CA THR A 179 -8.73 -1.30 42.19
C THR A 179 -7.82 -2.24 42.99
N LEU A 180 -6.54 -2.34 42.63
CA LEU A 180 -5.53 -2.99 43.46
C LEU A 180 -4.90 -1.96 44.40
N THR A 181 -5.14 -2.18 45.68
CA THR A 181 -4.59 -1.49 46.84
C THR A 181 -3.05 -1.57 46.83
N GLU A 182 -2.39 -0.42 46.74
CA GLU A 182 -0.94 -0.30 46.85
C GLU A 182 -0.54 -0.14 48.32
N GLU A 183 0.26 -1.08 48.82
CA GLU A 183 0.80 -1.11 50.18
C GLU A 183 2.14 -0.33 50.22
N VAL A 184 2.20 0.65 51.12
CA VAL A 184 3.37 1.50 51.44
C VAL A 184 4.43 0.66 52.17
N PRO A 185 5.75 0.84 51.90
CA PRO A 185 6.56 1.52 52.92
C PRO A 185 7.76 2.37 52.43
N SER A 186 7.92 3.49 53.13
CA SER A 186 9.18 4.11 53.61
C SER A 186 10.11 4.91 52.68
N LYS A 187 10.13 6.22 53.00
CA LYS A 187 11.15 7.28 52.79
C LYS A 187 12.57 6.87 53.27
N PRO A 188 13.67 7.47 52.78
CA PRO A 188 14.08 8.84 53.20
C PRO A 188 14.67 9.72 52.06
N THR A 189 14.23 10.97 51.92
CA THR A 189 14.96 12.23 52.25
C THR A 189 16.36 12.40 51.62
N LYS A 190 16.51 13.29 50.61
CA LYS A 190 17.31 14.54 50.73
C LYS A 190 17.18 15.44 49.48
N ALA A 191 17.17 16.74 49.75
CA ALA A 191 17.02 17.87 48.83
C ALA A 191 18.17 18.04 47.82
N THR A 192 17.93 18.76 46.72
CA THR A 192 18.58 20.05 46.41
C THR A 192 17.74 20.78 45.36
N ALA A 193 17.44 22.05 45.65
CA ALA A 193 16.76 22.98 44.77
C ALA A 193 17.71 23.47 43.67
N SER A 194 17.18 23.74 42.48
CA SER A 194 17.78 24.74 41.58
C SER A 194 16.66 25.52 40.90
N ASP A 195 16.62 26.77 41.29
CA ASP A 195 15.78 27.87 40.84
C ASP A 195 16.56 28.69 39.80
N SER A 196 15.89 29.06 38.71
CA SER A 196 16.26 30.11 37.74
C SER A 196 15.17 30.04 36.66
N GLY A 197 14.19 30.94 36.59
CA GLY A 197 14.34 32.38 36.56
C GLY A 197 14.54 32.80 35.10
N GLY A 198 13.47 33.00 34.34
CA GLY A 198 13.19 34.34 33.82
C GLY A 198 12.82 34.34 32.33
N PRO A 199 12.16 35.41 31.85
CA PRO A 199 11.13 35.37 30.80
C PRO A 199 11.52 36.11 29.51
N ASP A 200 10.73 35.96 28.43
CA ASP A 200 10.38 37.02 27.45
C ASP A 200 9.40 36.40 26.41
N ARG A 201 8.10 36.75 26.36
CA ARG A 201 7.40 37.95 25.85
C ARG A 201 7.55 38.26 24.34
N SER A 202 6.37 38.26 23.68
CA SER A 202 5.96 39.05 22.50
C SER A 202 6.47 38.57 21.13
N SER A 203 5.69 38.54 20.04
CA SER A 203 4.50 39.32 19.69
C SER A 203 3.57 38.54 18.73
N ALA A 204 2.27 38.62 19.02
CA ALA A 204 1.21 38.39 18.05
C ALA A 204 1.10 39.60 17.11
N LEU A 205 0.86 39.35 15.83
CA LEU A 205 0.43 40.38 14.88
C LEU A 205 -1.02 40.11 14.50
N ASP A 206 -1.91 40.81 15.20
CA ASP A 206 -3.27 41.11 14.75
C ASP A 206 -3.19 42.16 13.64
N TYR A 207 -3.85 41.89 12.51
CA TYR A 207 -4.32 42.93 11.60
C TYR A 207 -5.82 42.68 11.36
N PRO A 208 -6.71 43.60 11.77
CA PRO A 208 -8.06 43.66 11.26
C PRO A 208 -8.09 44.55 10.02
N LEU A 209 -8.86 44.17 8.99
CA LEU A 209 -9.70 45.10 8.23
C LEU A 209 -10.54 44.36 7.18
N SER A 210 -11.84 44.64 7.28
CA SER A 210 -12.98 44.19 6.48
C SER A 210 -12.92 44.62 4.99
N PRO A 211 -13.81 44.06 4.13
CA PRO A 211 -13.69 44.09 2.68
C PRO A 211 -14.38 45.31 2.04
N PRO A 212 -14.07 45.67 0.78
CA PRO A 212 -14.92 46.55 0.00
C PRO A 212 -16.00 45.77 -0.76
N ASP A 213 -17.25 46.06 -0.41
CA ASP A 213 -18.43 45.82 -1.25
C ASP A 213 -18.33 46.64 -2.54
N HIS A 214 -18.44 46.02 -3.72
CA HIS A 214 -18.99 46.67 -4.92
C HIS A 214 -19.58 45.67 -5.94
N ILE A 215 -20.92 45.75 -6.06
CA ILE A 215 -21.76 45.85 -7.28
C ILE A 215 -21.84 44.63 -8.24
N PRO A 216 -23.08 44.20 -8.62
CA PRO A 216 -23.31 43.07 -9.52
C PRO A 216 -23.19 43.49 -10.99
N ALA A 217 -22.24 42.90 -11.70
CA ALA A 217 -22.16 42.98 -13.16
C ALA A 217 -22.72 41.69 -13.79
N GLN A 218 -23.66 41.89 -14.71
CA GLN A 218 -24.38 40.87 -15.47
C GLN A 218 -23.45 39.81 -16.04
N SER A 219 -23.64 38.56 -15.60
CA SER A 219 -23.01 37.38 -16.22
C SER A 219 -23.81 36.99 -17.45
N SER A 220 -23.37 37.50 -18.60
CA SER A 220 -23.73 36.92 -19.89
C SER A 220 -23.12 35.52 -19.94
N SER A 221 -24.00 34.53 -20.08
CA SER A 221 -23.69 33.10 -20.25
C SER A 221 -22.69 32.86 -21.38
N LEU A 222 -21.41 32.87 -21.05
CA LEU A 222 -20.36 32.26 -21.85
C LEU A 222 -20.57 30.75 -21.82
N MET A 223 -20.61 30.16 -23.01
CA MET A 223 -20.58 28.71 -23.23
C MET A 223 -19.50 28.06 -22.35
N PRO A 224 -19.72 26.82 -21.85
CA PRO A 224 -18.71 26.09 -21.09
C PRO A 224 -17.50 25.86 -21.99
N GLN A 225 -16.52 26.75 -21.87
CA GLN A 225 -15.23 26.61 -22.51
C GLN A 225 -14.53 25.44 -21.83
N ASP A 226 -14.02 24.52 -22.65
CA ASP A 226 -13.40 23.26 -22.30
C ASP A 226 -12.21 23.48 -21.32
N GLN A 227 -12.54 23.56 -20.04
CA GLN A 227 -11.63 23.95 -18.95
C GLN A 227 -10.65 22.82 -18.57
N GLY A 228 -10.70 21.69 -19.30
CA GLY A 228 -9.90 20.50 -19.03
C GLY A 228 -8.47 20.56 -19.57
N GLU A 229 -8.22 21.24 -20.70
CA GLU A 229 -6.91 21.17 -21.37
C GLU A 229 -5.85 22.09 -20.73
N THR A 230 -6.21 23.31 -20.31
CA THR A 230 -5.29 24.22 -19.61
C THR A 230 -4.87 23.68 -18.24
N SER A 231 -5.72 22.87 -17.60
CA SER A 231 -5.43 22.21 -16.33
C SER A 231 -4.30 21.19 -16.41
N ILE A 232 -4.19 20.45 -17.52
CA ILE A 232 -3.19 19.39 -17.69
C ILE A 232 -1.79 19.95 -17.85
N VAL A 233 -1.63 21.01 -18.66
CA VAL A 233 -0.33 21.65 -18.90
C VAL A 233 0.20 22.30 -17.62
N GLU A 234 -0.66 23.02 -16.89
CA GLU A 234 -0.27 23.66 -15.63
C GLU A 234 0.07 22.62 -14.55
N LYS A 235 -0.70 21.53 -14.46
CA LYS A 235 -0.37 20.42 -13.57
C LYS A 235 0.99 19.80 -13.92
N ALA A 236 1.25 19.52 -15.20
CA ALA A 236 2.52 18.98 -15.65
C ALA A 236 3.69 19.91 -15.32
N ARG A 237 3.49 21.23 -15.43
CA ARG A 237 4.48 22.24 -15.04
C ARG A 237 4.80 22.20 -13.55
N ILE A 238 3.78 22.19 -12.69
CA ILE A 238 3.95 22.10 -11.22
C ILE A 238 4.66 20.81 -10.84
N ASP A 239 4.26 19.70 -11.45
CA ASP A 239 4.86 18.38 -11.24
C ASP A 239 6.34 18.35 -11.66
N LEU A 240 6.71 19.05 -12.74
CA LEU A 240 8.10 19.15 -13.21
C LEU A 240 8.96 19.99 -12.27
N VAL A 241 8.46 21.14 -11.80
CA VAL A 241 9.17 21.99 -10.81
C VAL A 241 9.44 21.21 -9.53
N ARG A 242 8.49 20.39 -9.07
CA ARG A 242 8.69 19.51 -7.92
C ARG A 242 9.77 18.46 -8.19
N ALA A 243 9.81 17.91 -9.40
CA ALA A 243 10.80 16.91 -9.77
C ALA A 243 12.24 17.49 -9.86
N ASP A 244 12.39 18.76 -10.24
CA ASP A 244 13.69 19.47 -10.22
C ASP A 244 14.30 19.60 -8.82
N GLU A 245 13.46 19.84 -7.80
CA GLU A 245 13.92 19.86 -6.41
C GLU A 245 14.48 18.50 -5.99
N VAL A 246 13.90 17.41 -6.51
CA VAL A 246 14.37 16.05 -6.30
C VAL A 246 15.68 15.81 -7.05
N GLU A 247 15.83 16.28 -8.28
CA GLU A 247 17.06 16.11 -9.06
C GLU A 247 18.29 16.71 -8.37
N LYS A 248 18.14 17.86 -7.71
CA LYS A 248 19.21 18.48 -6.92
C LYS A 248 19.70 17.56 -5.79
N SER A 249 18.84 16.72 -5.23
CA SER A 249 19.23 15.72 -4.24
C SER A 249 19.95 14.50 -4.87
N ILE A 250 19.66 14.22 -6.14
CA ILE A 250 20.19 13.10 -6.93
C ILE A 250 21.58 13.40 -7.53
N ASP A 251 22.00 14.66 -7.70
CA ASP A 251 23.36 15.01 -8.19
C ASP A 251 24.49 14.46 -7.28
N ARG A 252 24.15 14.06 -6.05
CA ARG A 252 25.01 13.23 -5.18
C ARG A 252 25.41 11.88 -5.79
N SER A 253 24.78 11.43 -6.88
CA SER A 253 25.08 10.12 -7.48
C SER A 253 26.50 10.03 -8.05
N LYS A 254 27.10 11.13 -8.52
CA LYS A 254 28.48 11.11 -9.05
C LYS A 254 29.48 10.75 -7.96
N THR A 255 29.23 11.22 -6.74
CA THR A 255 30.02 10.84 -5.56
C THR A 255 29.81 9.36 -5.23
N TRP A 256 28.57 8.87 -5.33
CA TRP A 256 28.24 7.46 -5.08
C TRP A 256 28.80 6.50 -6.11
N GLU A 257 28.83 6.86 -7.39
CA GLU A 257 29.41 6.04 -8.46
C GLU A 257 30.88 5.71 -8.17
N GLY A 258 31.66 6.74 -7.80
CA GLY A 258 33.05 6.56 -7.41
C GLY A 258 33.23 5.69 -6.16
N VAL A 259 32.32 5.81 -5.18
CA VAL A 259 32.35 5.00 -3.95
C VAL A 259 31.98 3.54 -4.24
N VAL A 260 30.88 3.29 -4.94
CA VAL A 260 30.44 1.93 -5.31
C VAL A 260 31.48 1.26 -6.20
N GLY A 261 32.07 1.98 -7.15
CA GLY A 261 33.17 1.48 -7.98
C GLY A 261 34.39 1.06 -7.15
N LYS A 262 34.78 1.87 -6.16
CA LYS A 262 35.89 1.54 -5.24
C LYS A 262 35.56 0.32 -4.36
N ILE A 263 34.36 0.24 -3.80
CA ILE A 263 33.95 -0.92 -2.97
C ILE A 263 33.94 -2.19 -3.82
N LYS A 264 33.36 -2.13 -5.02
CA LYS A 264 33.35 -3.26 -5.96
C LYS A 264 34.79 -3.70 -6.27
N TRP A 265 35.68 -2.76 -6.58
CA TRP A 265 37.09 -3.06 -6.84
C TRP A 265 37.78 -3.74 -5.64
N VAL A 266 37.53 -3.26 -4.42
CA VAL A 266 38.07 -3.90 -3.19
C VAL A 266 37.55 -5.34 -3.08
N MET A 267 36.24 -5.57 -3.26
CA MET A 267 35.64 -6.90 -3.14
C MET A 267 36.10 -7.87 -4.22
N ASP A 268 36.30 -7.40 -5.45
CA ASP A 268 36.83 -8.19 -6.55
C ASP A 268 38.30 -8.57 -6.29
N THR A 269 39.09 -7.65 -5.74
CA THR A 269 40.50 -7.88 -5.38
C THR A 269 40.66 -8.86 -4.21
N LEU A 270 39.74 -8.85 -3.24
CA LEU A 270 39.74 -9.78 -2.11
C LEU A 270 39.21 -11.18 -2.46
N SER A 271 38.53 -11.34 -3.59
CA SER A 271 37.90 -12.61 -3.98
C SER A 271 38.90 -13.78 -4.07
N PRO A 272 40.10 -13.65 -4.69
CA PRO A 272 41.07 -14.74 -4.71
C PRO A 272 41.64 -15.07 -3.33
N VAL A 273 41.85 -14.06 -2.48
CA VAL A 273 42.37 -14.24 -1.11
C VAL A 273 41.35 -14.95 -0.23
N ALA A 274 40.06 -14.64 -0.40
CA ALA A 274 38.97 -15.26 0.33
C ALA A 274 38.87 -16.78 0.07
N GLN A 275 39.35 -17.27 -1.07
CA GLN A 275 39.36 -18.70 -1.40
C GLN A 275 40.40 -19.50 -0.61
N LEU A 276 41.38 -18.84 0.01
CA LEU A 276 42.45 -19.51 0.76
C LEU A 276 42.01 -19.96 2.16
N HIS A 277 40.91 -19.42 2.71
CA HIS A 277 40.47 -19.73 4.06
C HIS A 277 38.93 -19.72 4.21
N PRO A 278 38.30 -20.75 4.80
CA PRO A 278 36.84 -20.82 4.94
C PRO A 278 36.19 -19.61 5.64
N ILE A 279 36.85 -19.05 6.66
CA ILE A 279 36.35 -17.84 7.35
C ILE A 279 36.41 -16.62 6.42
N ALA A 280 37.47 -16.48 5.61
CA ALA A 280 37.61 -15.38 4.68
C ALA A 280 36.57 -15.49 3.54
N GLN A 281 36.27 -16.72 3.09
CA GLN A 281 35.20 -16.97 2.13
C GLN A 281 33.82 -16.56 2.67
N MET A 282 33.52 -16.88 3.93
CA MET A 282 32.27 -16.47 4.56
C MET A 282 32.20 -14.94 4.73
N ALA A 283 33.29 -14.31 5.18
CA ALA A 283 33.36 -12.86 5.30
C ALA A 283 33.17 -12.18 3.94
N HIS A 284 33.82 -12.68 2.87
CA HIS A 284 33.66 -12.17 1.52
C HIS A 284 32.21 -12.28 1.03
N LYS A 285 31.55 -13.43 1.24
CA LYS A 285 30.12 -13.61 0.89
C LYS A 285 29.20 -12.66 1.64
N VAL A 286 29.45 -12.38 2.92
CA VAL A 286 28.64 -11.43 3.69
C VAL A 286 28.87 -10.00 3.20
N LEU A 287 30.12 -9.64 2.98
CA LEU A 287 30.51 -8.30 2.56
C LEU A 287 30.15 -8.00 1.10
N SER A 288 30.04 -9.01 0.23
CA SER A 288 29.71 -8.82 -1.20
C SER A 288 28.25 -8.46 -1.44
N VAL A 289 27.36 -8.76 -0.49
CA VAL A 289 25.93 -8.38 -0.57
C VAL A 289 25.76 -6.87 -0.60
N ILE A 290 26.60 -6.14 0.14
CA ILE A 290 26.52 -4.68 0.26
C ILE A 290 26.75 -3.97 -1.09
N PRO A 291 27.87 -4.18 -1.81
CA PRO A 291 28.08 -3.53 -3.10
C PRO A 291 27.10 -4.00 -4.19
N GLU A 292 26.64 -5.25 -4.15
CA GLU A 292 25.61 -5.71 -5.08
C GLU A 292 24.30 -4.93 -4.89
N GLU A 293 23.88 -4.74 -3.64
CA GLU A 293 22.64 -4.01 -3.35
C GLU A 293 22.80 -2.51 -3.61
N LEU A 294 23.95 -1.92 -3.26
CA LEU A 294 24.29 -0.54 -3.61
C LEU A 294 24.34 -0.33 -5.13
N SER A 295 24.85 -1.29 -5.89
CA SER A 295 24.86 -1.22 -7.36
C SER A 295 23.46 -1.25 -7.95
N LYS A 296 22.56 -2.10 -7.41
CA LYS A 296 21.16 -2.12 -7.83
C LYS A 296 20.45 -0.83 -7.46
N GLN A 297 20.78 -0.24 -6.31
CA GLN A 297 20.24 1.05 -5.89
C GLN A 297 20.70 2.16 -6.83
N TYR A 298 22.00 2.22 -7.11
CA TYR A 298 22.58 3.17 -8.06
C TYR A 298 21.92 3.08 -9.44
N GLN A 299 21.73 1.88 -9.98
CA GLN A 299 21.08 1.72 -11.29
C GLN A 299 19.60 2.11 -11.27
N ARG A 300 18.90 1.92 -10.15
CA ARG A 300 17.54 2.43 -9.98
C ARG A 300 17.52 3.96 -10.00
N ASP A 301 18.44 4.61 -9.29
CA ASP A 301 18.54 6.06 -9.23
C ASP A 301 18.89 6.66 -10.61
N ASP A 302 19.78 6.00 -11.36
CA ASP A 302 20.15 6.42 -12.72
C ASP A 302 18.99 6.26 -13.72
N ASN A 303 18.20 5.20 -13.60
CA ASN A 303 16.97 5.05 -14.37
C ASN A 303 15.94 6.15 -14.06
N VAL A 304 15.79 6.52 -12.78
CA VAL A 304 14.90 7.62 -12.36
C VAL A 304 15.39 8.96 -12.92
N ARG A 305 16.71 9.22 -12.88
CA ARG A 305 17.30 10.41 -13.52
C ARG A 305 17.04 10.43 -15.02
N THR A 306 17.26 9.31 -15.72
CA THR A 306 17.01 9.21 -17.16
C THR A 306 15.54 9.46 -17.50
N LEU A 307 14.63 8.94 -16.67
CA LEU A 307 13.20 9.22 -16.78
C LEU A 307 12.88 10.71 -16.62
N LEU A 308 13.44 11.35 -15.58
CA LEU A 308 13.24 12.77 -15.32
C LEU A 308 13.74 13.65 -16.47
N LYS A 309 14.93 13.35 -17.01
CA LYS A 309 15.45 14.02 -18.20
C LYS A 309 14.51 13.86 -19.40
N SER A 310 13.97 12.66 -19.60
CA SER A 310 13.00 12.41 -20.67
C SER A 310 11.69 13.19 -20.47
N MET A 311 11.26 13.40 -19.23
CA MET A 311 10.10 14.23 -18.89
C MET A 311 10.35 15.72 -19.22
N HIS A 312 11.55 16.22 -18.91
CA HIS A 312 11.98 17.57 -19.30
C HIS A 312 12.00 17.76 -20.81
N ASP A 313 12.67 16.87 -21.54
CA ASP A 313 12.75 16.94 -23.01
C ASP A 313 11.34 16.94 -23.64
N ALA A 314 10.41 16.14 -23.09
CA ALA A 314 9.01 16.11 -23.54
C ALA A 314 8.26 17.41 -23.22
N PHE A 315 8.53 18.03 -22.08
CA PHE A 315 7.90 19.27 -21.65
C PHE A 315 8.45 20.48 -22.43
N ASP A 316 9.76 20.55 -22.65
CA ASP A 316 10.40 21.57 -23.49
C ASP A 316 9.89 21.50 -24.93
N PHE A 317 9.73 20.28 -25.47
CA PHE A 317 9.10 20.07 -26.76
C PHE A 317 7.66 20.61 -26.80
N ALA A 318 6.88 20.41 -25.72
CA ALA A 318 5.52 20.89 -25.62
C ALA A 318 5.45 22.43 -25.49
N ASN A 319 6.38 23.04 -24.75
CA ASN A 319 6.39 24.48 -24.49
C ASN A 319 7.02 25.32 -25.58
N HIS A 320 7.64 24.71 -26.59
CA HIS A 320 8.14 25.45 -27.72
C HIS A 320 6.98 26.23 -28.36
N GLU A 321 7.03 27.57 -28.30
CA GLU A 321 5.87 28.45 -28.53
C GLU A 321 5.11 28.16 -29.84
N ASP A 322 5.83 27.74 -30.87
CA ASP A 322 5.28 27.44 -32.19
C ASP A 322 4.59 26.07 -32.25
N THR A 323 5.00 25.10 -31.43
CA THR A 323 4.47 23.73 -31.46
C THR A 323 3.01 23.69 -31.05
N LEU A 324 2.65 24.32 -29.92
CA LEU A 324 1.25 24.33 -29.45
C LEU A 324 0.37 25.26 -30.29
N LYS A 325 0.87 26.43 -30.68
CA LYS A 325 0.10 27.42 -31.46
C LYS A 325 -0.19 26.92 -32.88
N SER A 326 0.69 26.11 -33.48
CA SER A 326 0.51 25.57 -34.83
C SER A 326 -0.27 24.27 -34.89
N MET A 327 -0.48 23.60 -33.75
CA MET A 327 -1.12 22.29 -33.72
C MET A 327 -2.63 22.41 -33.85
N LYS A 328 -3.20 21.76 -34.88
CA LYS A 328 -4.65 21.73 -35.06
C LYS A 328 -5.31 20.95 -33.91
N PRO A 329 -6.36 21.50 -33.27
CA PRO A 329 -7.14 20.75 -32.29
C PRO A 329 -7.64 19.43 -32.88
N LYS A 330 -7.62 18.34 -32.10
CA LYS A 330 -8.01 16.97 -32.54
C LYS A 330 -7.16 16.37 -33.66
N SER A 331 -5.99 16.95 -33.95
CA SER A 331 -5.03 16.29 -34.82
C SER A 331 -4.37 15.12 -34.11
N ARG A 332 -3.87 14.15 -34.89
CA ARG A 332 -3.05 13.04 -34.35
C ARG A 332 -1.84 13.55 -33.55
N GLN A 333 -1.30 14.71 -33.92
CA GLN A 333 -0.20 15.35 -33.19
C GLN A 333 -0.63 15.82 -31.80
N ALA A 334 -1.83 16.40 -31.69
CA ALA A 334 -2.41 16.82 -30.41
C ALA A 334 -2.70 15.62 -29.50
N ASP A 335 -3.16 14.51 -30.05
CA ASP A 335 -3.37 13.27 -29.29
C ASP A 335 -2.05 12.69 -28.76
N ILE A 336 -0.99 12.70 -29.57
CA ILE A 336 0.34 12.24 -29.17
C ILE A 336 0.89 13.13 -28.06
N LEU A 337 0.79 14.46 -28.20
CA LEU A 337 1.26 15.40 -27.20
C LEU A 337 0.50 15.25 -25.87
N THR A 338 -0.82 15.09 -25.94
CA THR A 338 -1.68 14.82 -24.78
C THR A 338 -1.27 13.53 -24.08
N LEU A 339 -0.97 12.47 -24.83
CA LEU A 339 -0.49 11.20 -24.28
C LEU A 339 0.88 11.35 -23.61
N MET A 340 1.80 12.12 -24.20
CA MET A 340 3.10 12.41 -23.61
C MET A 340 2.96 13.16 -22.29
N LEU A 341 2.17 14.24 -22.25
CA LEU A 341 1.91 15.01 -21.01
C LEU A 341 1.23 14.16 -19.93
N ARG A 342 0.32 13.26 -20.33
CA ARG A 342 -0.29 12.31 -19.40
C ARG A 342 0.74 11.34 -18.82
N ASN A 343 1.68 10.86 -19.64
CA ASN A 343 2.75 9.99 -19.16
C ASN A 343 3.70 10.74 -18.21
N VAL A 344 4.00 12.02 -18.46
CA VAL A 344 4.75 12.88 -17.54
C VAL A 344 4.05 12.93 -16.16
N CYS A 345 2.74 13.14 -16.12
CA CYS A 345 1.97 13.11 -14.86
C CYS A 345 2.09 11.77 -14.14
N ILE A 346 1.94 10.65 -14.85
CA ILE A 346 2.05 9.29 -14.27
C ILE A 346 3.46 9.05 -13.71
N CYS A 347 4.48 9.50 -14.42
CA CYS A 347 5.87 9.37 -13.97
C CYS A 347 6.16 10.24 -12.75
N SER A 348 5.61 11.45 -12.69
CA SER A 348 5.68 12.31 -11.50
C SER A 348 5.05 11.63 -10.28
N ASP A 349 3.84 11.10 -10.41
CA ASP A 349 3.15 10.39 -9.33
C ASP A 349 3.98 9.18 -8.85
N PHE A 350 4.60 8.45 -9.79
CA PHE A 350 5.51 7.33 -9.48
C PHE A 350 6.75 7.79 -8.72
N ILE A 351 7.43 8.84 -9.17
CA ILE A 351 8.63 9.40 -8.53
C ILE A 351 8.28 9.94 -7.13
N GLN A 352 7.14 10.61 -6.99
CA GLN A 352 6.68 11.11 -5.70
C GLN A 352 6.37 9.99 -4.72
N SER A 353 5.72 8.92 -5.18
CA SER A 353 5.52 7.69 -4.39
C SER A 353 6.86 7.08 -3.97
N TYR A 354 7.83 7.03 -4.89
CA TYR A 354 9.17 6.51 -4.65
C TYR A 354 9.93 7.29 -3.55
N ILE A 355 9.82 8.62 -3.55
CA ILE A 355 10.49 9.48 -2.55
C ILE A 355 9.79 9.40 -1.19
N ASN A 356 8.46 9.35 -1.19
CA ASN A 356 7.67 9.31 0.04
C ASN A 356 7.71 7.94 0.73
N ASP A 357 8.24 6.91 0.06
CA ASP A 357 8.50 5.62 0.69
C ASP A 357 9.67 5.75 1.68
N SER A 358 9.35 6.11 2.92
CA SER A 358 10.31 6.23 4.03
C SER A 358 11.20 5.00 4.25
N GLN A 359 10.81 3.82 3.75
CA GLN A 359 11.65 2.62 3.82
C GLN A 359 12.90 2.72 2.94
N PHE A 360 12.89 3.61 1.95
CA PHE A 360 13.97 3.82 1.00
C PHE A 360 15.23 4.43 1.64
N CYS A 361 15.06 5.44 2.51
CA CYS A 361 16.19 6.09 3.19
C CYS A 361 16.77 5.24 4.34
N THR A 362 16.01 4.30 4.90
CA THR A 362 16.48 3.44 6.00
C THR A 362 17.53 2.40 5.59
N TYR A 363 17.71 2.14 4.29
CA TYR A 363 18.72 1.21 3.79
C TYR A 363 20.12 1.81 3.67
N SER A 364 20.24 3.15 3.74
CA SER A 364 21.50 3.88 3.55
C SER A 364 22.03 4.51 4.84
N SER A 365 21.38 4.31 5.98
CA SER A 365 21.99 4.62 7.28
C SER A 365 23.04 3.56 7.62
N PRO A 366 24.33 3.92 7.72
CA PRO A 366 25.33 3.00 8.25
C PRO A 366 24.99 2.66 9.70
N ILE A 367 25.18 1.38 10.06
CA ILE A 367 25.10 0.89 11.45
C ILE A 367 26.11 1.65 12.32
#